data_AF-A0A930AI04-F1
#
_entry.id   AF-A0A930AI04-F1
#
_cell.length_a   1.000
_cell.length_b   1.000
_cell.length_c   1.000
_cell.angle_alpha   90.00
_cell.angle_beta   90.00
_cell.angle_gamma   90.00
#
_symmetry.space_group_name_H-M   'P 1'
#
loop_
_entity.id
_entity.type
_entity.pdbx_description
1 polymer ?
#
loop_
_entity_poly.entity_id
_entity_poly.type
_entity_poly.pdbx_seq_one_letter_code
_entity_poly.pdbx_strand_id
1 'polypeptide(L)'
;LKGLATAGKYADDANDVSKVVYSFATDQDPNAALQNLVLGRVMGIGVNAAGNYIGGKIGRNIPSVDIPSTKQSHLDVPLQAKQIPKLDPANVRLSSRKDLHLKASTADTTLAKLKSHPTVSVDVPKVKQIRADYNDYVAHKTSLGEKPLSMSDWKVKVNNLKQNQTVGKEFKIAQTENFKQIASHVENRITIATIIDGQIKKVQVDAIGFDSNGKIRIQDYTASSNISSKRQAILDNIERNGGVIVGKGKGKFVGGVEIPKGTRIDVIKGGSQFSPEWQMYLNEFPKHGLTQSEINNVIKIKPDIERGIVRQNPQRYLSREYLEQHKKLFDDGVAAFVKDDFFIQKFGNFGREDGAFVFPKDVAKAMIKEADGNPRKLEALLGLDEGSLGDTPKMVLPQEVHNYRIPDGNEGGSRDNSQWRPGGKTYPGGVPEAVIDPVPKDKVTLVDVW
;
A
#
# COMPACT_ATOMS: atom_id res chain seq x y z
N LEU A 1 4.84 36.29 1.01
CA LEU A 1 3.92 35.25 1.50
C LEU A 1 3.46 34.36 0.34
N LYS A 2 4.32 33.44 -0.10
CA LYS A 2 3.97 32.31 -0.98
C LYS A 2 4.55 31.08 -0.30
N GLY A 3 3.69 30.20 0.18
CA GLY A 3 4.08 29.00 0.94
C GLY A 3 3.07 28.66 2.03
N LEU A 4 1.86 28.26 1.64
CA LEU A 4 0.85 27.61 2.50
C LEU A 4 -0.36 27.20 1.65
N ALA A 5 -0.16 26.35 0.64
CA ALA A 5 -1.28 25.80 -0.14
C ALA A 5 -0.92 24.49 -0.84
N THR A 6 -0.31 23.51 -0.14
CA THR A 6 -0.11 22.18 -0.74
C THR A 6 -0.01 21.03 0.27
N ALA A 7 -0.70 21.12 1.42
CA ALA A 7 -0.68 20.07 2.44
C ALA A 7 -2.08 19.53 2.83
N GLY A 8 -3.15 19.94 2.14
CA GLY A 8 -4.53 19.70 2.60
C GLY A 8 -5.47 18.98 1.64
N LYS A 9 -5.00 18.24 0.62
CA LYS A 9 -5.89 17.62 -0.38
C LYS A 9 -5.99 16.09 -0.38
N TYR A 10 -5.32 15.39 0.54
CA TYR A 10 -5.36 13.91 0.59
C TYR A 10 -5.79 13.31 1.92
N ALA A 11 -6.14 14.13 2.93
CA ALA A 11 -6.45 13.63 4.27
C ALA A 11 -7.96 13.37 4.51
N ASP A 12 -8.86 14.08 3.83
CA ASP A 12 -10.30 14.01 4.15
C ASP A 12 -11.05 12.88 3.42
N ASP A 13 -10.58 12.47 2.24
CA ASP A 13 -11.21 11.44 1.42
C ASP A 13 -11.23 10.02 2.01
N ALA A 14 -10.23 9.68 2.81
CA ALA A 14 -10.11 8.37 3.45
C ALA A 14 -11.01 8.27 4.70
N ASN A 15 -11.35 9.41 5.31
CA ASN A 15 -12.04 9.45 6.58
C ASN A 15 -13.54 9.11 6.45
N ASP A 16 -14.19 9.52 5.36
CA ASP A 16 -15.65 9.31 5.19
C ASP A 16 -16.03 7.90 4.76
N VAL A 17 -15.24 7.28 3.88
CA VAL A 17 -15.45 5.87 3.48
C VAL A 17 -15.07 4.92 4.64
N SER A 18 -14.14 5.34 5.52
CA SER A 18 -13.77 4.55 6.70
C SER A 18 -14.88 4.44 7.75
N LYS A 19 -15.73 5.48 7.89
CA LYS A 19 -16.89 5.47 8.81
C LYS A 19 -17.97 4.48 8.37
N VAL A 20 -18.24 4.43 7.07
CA VAL A 20 -19.20 3.48 6.47
C VAL A 20 -18.69 2.04 6.65
N VAL A 21 -17.39 1.78 6.49
CA VAL A 21 -16.82 0.44 6.69
C VAL A 21 -16.78 0.03 8.18
N TYR A 22 -16.64 0.99 9.11
CA TYR A 22 -16.63 0.71 10.56
C TYR A 22 -17.98 0.21 11.10
N SER A 23 -19.10 0.76 10.60
CA SER A 23 -20.44 0.32 10.99
C SER A 23 -20.77 -1.08 10.47
N PHE A 24 -20.27 -1.45 9.27
CA PHE A 24 -20.44 -2.80 8.71
C PHE A 24 -19.71 -3.92 9.45
N ALA A 25 -18.66 -3.60 10.21
CA ALA A 25 -17.80 -4.60 10.83
C ALA A 25 -18.05 -4.80 12.33
N THR A 26 -18.85 -3.94 12.98
CA THR A 26 -18.93 -3.91 14.45
C THR A 26 -20.34 -3.89 15.05
N ASP A 27 -21.41 -3.75 14.26
CA ASP A 27 -22.80 -3.60 14.76
C ASP A 27 -22.95 -2.53 15.87
N GLN A 28 -22.12 -1.48 15.86
CA GLN A 28 -22.18 -0.37 16.83
C GLN A 28 -22.46 0.98 16.15
N ASP A 29 -23.23 1.82 16.86
CA ASP A 29 -23.57 3.20 16.48
C ASP A 29 -22.29 4.06 16.33
N PRO A 30 -22.07 4.73 15.17
CA PRO A 30 -20.90 5.58 14.94
C PRO A 30 -20.73 6.73 15.94
N ASN A 31 -21.77 7.11 16.69
CA ASN A 31 -21.66 8.12 17.75
C ASN A 31 -21.10 7.59 19.09
N ALA A 32 -21.10 6.27 19.34
CA ALA A 32 -20.58 5.70 20.58
C ALA A 32 -19.04 5.66 20.62
N ALA A 33 -18.38 5.61 19.47
CA ALA A 33 -16.92 5.60 19.36
C ALA A 33 -16.28 7.01 19.43
N LEU A 34 -17.08 8.07 19.33
CA LEU A 34 -16.62 9.47 19.46
C LEU A 34 -16.64 9.97 20.92
N GLN A 35 -17.35 9.32 21.84
CA GLN A 35 -17.41 9.79 23.23
C GLN A 35 -16.13 9.53 24.04
N ASN A 36 -15.30 8.56 23.63
CA ASN A 36 -14.01 8.30 24.29
C ASN A 36 -12.79 8.95 23.61
N LEU A 37 -13.00 9.74 22.55
CA LEU A 37 -11.94 10.50 21.88
C LEU A 37 -12.12 12.03 22.01
N VAL A 38 -13.25 12.50 22.56
CA VAL A 38 -13.53 13.93 22.78
C VAL A 38 -13.38 14.38 24.25
N LEU A 39 -13.27 13.48 25.24
CA LEU A 39 -12.88 13.86 26.60
C LEU A 39 -11.36 13.92 26.76
N GLY A 40 -10.77 14.99 26.22
CA GLY A 40 -9.31 15.17 26.25
C GLY A 40 -8.78 16.57 25.98
N ARG A 41 -9.57 17.65 26.12
CA ARG A 41 -9.08 19.00 26.46
C ARG A 41 -10.21 19.81 27.14
N VAL A 42 -10.26 19.72 28.46
CA VAL A 42 -10.05 20.80 29.45
C VAL A 42 -11.37 21.38 29.93
N MET A 43 -11.83 20.94 31.11
CA MET A 43 -12.20 21.81 32.22
C MET A 43 -12.05 21.00 33.51
N GLY A 44 -11.02 21.32 34.28
CA GLY A 44 -10.90 20.87 35.65
C GLY A 44 -11.53 21.90 36.58
N ILE A 45 -12.37 21.37 37.47
CA ILE A 45 -12.64 21.85 38.83
C ILE A 45 -13.68 22.98 38.98
N GLY A 46 -14.68 22.71 39.81
CA GLY A 46 -15.16 23.68 40.79
C GLY A 46 -16.63 24.03 40.72
N VAL A 47 -17.38 23.51 41.69
CA VAL A 47 -18.80 23.76 41.94
C VAL A 47 -19.03 25.16 42.55
N ASN A 48 -20.23 25.69 42.32
CA ASN A 48 -21.02 26.67 43.11
C ASN A 48 -21.07 28.16 42.72
N ALA A 49 -22.34 28.54 42.48
CA ALA A 49 -23.05 29.74 42.95
C ALA A 49 -22.88 31.09 42.23
N ALA A 50 -24.00 31.50 41.61
CA ALA A 50 -24.69 32.80 41.69
C ALA A 50 -23.99 34.09 41.25
N GLY A 51 -24.70 34.86 40.40
CA GLY A 51 -24.57 36.32 40.37
C GLY A 51 -24.69 36.95 38.99
N ASN A 52 -25.83 37.61 38.75
CA ASN A 52 -26.05 38.62 37.71
C ASN A 52 -24.98 39.73 37.70
N TYR A 53 -24.91 40.48 36.60
CA TYR A 53 -25.03 41.95 36.50
C TYR A 53 -24.18 42.54 35.34
N ILE A 54 -24.90 43.18 34.40
CA ILE A 54 -24.67 44.53 33.80
C ILE A 54 -23.30 44.86 33.16
N GLY A 55 -23.34 45.09 31.83
CA GLY A 55 -23.15 46.40 31.18
C GLY A 55 -21.75 47.06 31.15
N GLY A 56 -21.30 47.44 29.95
CA GLY A 56 -20.22 48.42 29.76
C GLY A 56 -19.74 48.59 28.32
N LYS A 57 -20.11 49.71 27.68
CA LYS A 57 -19.60 50.20 26.38
C LYS A 57 -18.15 50.73 26.49
N ILE A 58 -17.47 50.84 25.35
CA ILE A 58 -16.46 51.83 24.86
C ILE A 58 -15.62 51.10 23.78
N GLY A 59 -15.26 51.56 22.58
CA GLY A 59 -15.37 52.83 21.86
C GLY A 59 -14.28 52.88 20.76
N ARG A 60 -14.71 53.11 19.49
CA ARG A 60 -14.04 53.67 18.28
C ARG A 60 -12.50 53.63 18.08
N ASN A 61 -12.05 53.22 16.88
CA ASN A 61 -11.53 54.13 15.83
C ASN A 61 -11.13 53.40 14.51
N ILE A 62 -11.50 54.02 13.39
CA ILE A 62 -11.04 53.79 11.99
C ILE A 62 -10.57 55.17 11.47
N PRO A 63 -9.61 55.21 10.53
CA PRO A 63 -9.72 56.16 9.42
C PRO A 63 -9.55 55.53 8.02
N SER A 64 -10.37 56.02 7.08
CA SER A 64 -10.36 55.82 5.62
C SER A 64 -9.55 56.90 4.90
N VAL A 65 -9.33 56.75 3.57
CA VAL A 65 -9.11 57.74 2.46
C VAL A 65 -8.31 57.02 1.34
N ASP A 66 -8.51 57.11 0.02
CA ASP A 66 -9.54 57.67 -0.89
C ASP A 66 -9.39 57.03 -2.30
N ILE A 67 -10.44 57.16 -3.12
CA ILE A 67 -10.53 56.78 -4.55
C ILE A 67 -10.60 58.08 -5.39
N PRO A 68 -10.13 58.10 -6.65
CA PRO A 68 -10.68 59.01 -7.66
C PRO A 68 -11.56 58.28 -8.68
N SER A 69 -12.78 58.80 -8.81
CA SER A 69 -13.79 58.51 -9.83
C SER A 69 -13.49 59.25 -11.14
N THR A 70 -13.93 58.74 -12.30
CA THR A 70 -14.88 59.46 -13.18
C THR A 70 -15.33 58.67 -14.43
N LYS A 71 -16.67 58.59 -14.56
CA LYS A 71 -17.55 58.82 -15.73
C LYS A 71 -17.81 57.75 -16.81
N GLN A 72 -19.13 57.51 -16.98
CA GLN A 72 -19.89 56.84 -18.04
C GLN A 72 -20.05 57.68 -19.32
N SER A 73 -20.37 57.00 -20.44
CA SER A 73 -21.35 57.30 -21.53
C SER A 73 -20.80 56.78 -22.88
N HIS A 74 -21.51 56.24 -23.89
CA HIS A 74 -22.87 55.79 -24.18
C HIS A 74 -22.83 55.20 -25.64
N LEU A 75 -23.80 54.34 -26.01
CA LEU A 75 -24.30 54.01 -27.38
C LEU A 75 -23.59 53.00 -28.33
N ASP A 76 -24.38 51.96 -28.63
CA ASP A 76 -24.79 51.39 -29.94
C ASP A 76 -23.81 50.70 -30.93
N VAL A 77 -23.88 49.35 -30.93
CA VAL A 77 -24.13 48.35 -32.03
C VAL A 77 -23.65 48.71 -33.47
N PRO A 78 -22.91 47.85 -34.23
CA PRO A 78 -23.33 46.47 -34.57
C PRO A 78 -22.28 45.34 -34.64
N LEU A 79 -22.79 44.13 -34.39
CA LEU A 79 -22.18 42.84 -34.75
C LEU A 79 -22.03 42.74 -36.28
N GLN A 80 -20.81 42.50 -36.76
CA GLN A 80 -20.56 41.90 -38.07
C GLN A 80 -19.94 40.52 -37.91
N ALA A 81 -20.63 39.56 -38.53
CA ALA A 81 -20.35 38.16 -38.56
C ALA A 81 -19.13 37.81 -39.42
N LYS A 82 -18.37 36.79 -39.02
CA LYS A 82 -17.65 35.92 -39.95
C LYS A 82 -18.14 34.48 -39.79
N GLN A 83 -18.83 34.07 -40.84
CA GLN A 83 -19.29 32.73 -41.25
C GLN A 83 -18.36 31.58 -40.86
N ILE A 84 -18.97 30.51 -40.34
CA ILE A 84 -18.49 29.12 -40.48
C ILE A 84 -19.50 28.40 -41.40
N PRO A 85 -19.06 27.61 -42.40
CA PRO A 85 -19.95 27.04 -43.42
C PRO A 85 -20.93 26.01 -42.87
N LYS A 86 -22.17 26.04 -43.38
CA LYS A 86 -23.17 24.98 -43.23
C LYS A 86 -22.77 23.76 -44.09
N LEU A 87 -22.82 22.57 -43.49
CA LEU A 87 -22.86 21.29 -44.20
C LEU A 87 -24.23 20.62 -43.95
N ASP A 88 -24.77 20.09 -45.04
CA ASP A 88 -26.13 19.66 -45.33
C ASP A 88 -26.58 18.40 -44.54
N PRO A 89 -27.82 18.32 -43.97
CA PRO A 89 -28.31 17.14 -43.24
C PRO A 89 -28.78 15.99 -44.16
N ALA A 90 -28.04 15.70 -45.23
CA ALA A 90 -28.39 14.66 -46.21
C ALA A 90 -27.48 13.42 -46.22
N ASN A 91 -26.54 13.27 -45.28
CA ASN A 91 -25.63 12.10 -45.26
C ASN A 91 -25.31 11.57 -43.86
N VAL A 92 -26.29 10.93 -43.20
CA VAL A 92 -26.04 9.78 -42.29
C VAL A 92 -27.18 8.78 -42.47
N ARG A 93 -27.12 7.99 -43.56
CA ARG A 93 -27.89 6.75 -43.65
C ARG A 93 -27.16 5.66 -42.88
N LEU A 94 -27.72 5.24 -41.75
CA LEU A 94 -27.44 3.93 -41.14
C LEU A 94 -27.97 2.85 -42.10
N SER A 95 -27.09 2.24 -42.89
CA SER A 95 -27.43 1.09 -43.73
C SER A 95 -27.59 -0.15 -42.86
N SER A 96 -28.83 -0.43 -42.43
CA SER A 96 -29.26 -1.78 -42.10
C SER A 96 -29.24 -2.62 -43.37
N ARG A 97 -28.23 -3.49 -43.56
CA ARG A 97 -28.36 -4.58 -44.53
C ARG A 97 -29.16 -5.72 -43.92
N LYS A 98 -30.00 -6.29 -44.76
CA LYS A 98 -31.23 -7.00 -44.45
C LYS A 98 -31.33 -8.14 -45.46
N ASP A 99 -30.42 -9.10 -45.37
CA ASP A 99 -30.32 -10.16 -46.37
C ASP A 99 -29.37 -11.28 -45.93
N LEU A 100 -29.86 -12.15 -45.04
CA LEU A 100 -29.77 -13.59 -45.29
C LEU A 100 -30.86 -14.34 -44.50
N HIS A 101 -31.96 -14.62 -45.20
CA HIS A 101 -32.94 -15.62 -44.78
C HIS A 101 -32.32 -17.01 -44.98
N LEU A 102 -32.18 -17.78 -43.90
CA LEU A 102 -32.15 -19.24 -44.01
C LEU A 102 -33.29 -19.84 -43.19
N LYS A 103 -34.05 -20.67 -43.89
CA LYS A 103 -35.39 -21.16 -43.59
C LYS A 103 -35.42 -21.99 -42.30
N ALA A 104 -36.46 -21.79 -41.49
CA ALA A 104 -36.83 -22.76 -40.46
C ALA A 104 -37.23 -24.08 -41.15
N SER A 105 -36.44 -25.12 -40.94
CA SER A 105 -36.84 -26.50 -41.23
C SER A 105 -37.56 -27.05 -40.01
N THR A 106 -38.83 -27.39 -40.18
CA THR A 106 -39.58 -28.23 -39.26
C THR A 106 -39.23 -29.69 -39.52
N ALA A 107 -38.27 -30.23 -38.77
CA ALA A 107 -38.12 -31.67 -38.58
C ALA A 107 -37.22 -31.93 -37.36
N ASP A 108 -37.49 -33.05 -36.70
CA ASP A 108 -36.74 -33.68 -35.61
C ASP A 108 -36.98 -33.15 -34.18
N THR A 109 -38.11 -33.63 -33.66
CA THR A 109 -38.29 -34.10 -32.29
C THR A 109 -37.02 -34.73 -31.70
N THR A 110 -36.38 -34.08 -30.74
CA THR A 110 -35.70 -34.71 -29.57
C THR A 110 -35.31 -33.64 -28.55
N LEU A 111 -36.29 -33.25 -27.72
CA LEU A 111 -36.06 -32.42 -26.54
C LEU A 111 -35.58 -33.31 -25.38
N ALA A 112 -34.26 -33.52 -25.26
CA ALA A 112 -33.66 -33.99 -24.01
C ALA A 112 -32.17 -33.60 -23.93
N LYS A 113 -31.81 -32.89 -22.85
CA LYS A 113 -30.46 -32.51 -22.39
C LYS A 113 -29.86 -31.20 -22.94
N LEU A 114 -30.45 -30.08 -22.57
CA LEU A 114 -29.67 -28.89 -22.22
C LEU A 114 -29.85 -28.64 -20.72
N LYS A 115 -28.80 -28.87 -19.93
CA LYS A 115 -28.80 -28.54 -18.49
C LYS A 115 -28.92 -27.01 -18.38
N SER A 116 -29.93 -26.53 -17.67
CA SER A 116 -29.99 -25.13 -17.24
C SER A 116 -28.77 -24.82 -16.37
N HIS A 117 -28.04 -23.78 -16.72
CA HIS A 117 -27.07 -23.19 -15.79
C HIS A 117 -27.86 -22.60 -14.61
N PRO A 118 -27.40 -22.79 -13.35
CA PRO A 118 -28.09 -22.19 -12.22
C PRO A 118 -28.07 -20.67 -12.35
N THR A 119 -29.24 -20.05 -12.20
CA THR A 119 -29.39 -18.61 -12.02
C THR A 119 -28.46 -18.19 -10.88
N VAL A 120 -27.50 -17.29 -11.17
CA VAL A 120 -26.73 -16.61 -10.12
C VAL A 120 -27.73 -15.89 -9.24
N SER A 121 -27.99 -16.44 -8.05
CA SER A 121 -28.80 -15.79 -7.03
C SER A 121 -28.02 -14.57 -6.56
N VAL A 122 -28.32 -13.42 -7.15
CA VAL A 122 -27.80 -12.14 -6.68
C VAL A 122 -28.50 -11.88 -5.35
N ASP A 123 -27.73 -11.97 -4.28
CA ASP A 123 -28.16 -11.77 -2.90
C ASP A 123 -28.78 -10.36 -2.74
N VAL A 124 -30.10 -10.25 -2.97
CA VAL A 124 -30.86 -9.00 -3.06
C VAL A 124 -30.63 -8.05 -1.89
N PRO A 125 -30.47 -8.52 -0.63
CA PRO A 125 -30.15 -7.65 0.51
C PRO A 125 -28.81 -6.92 0.36
N LYS A 126 -27.76 -7.59 -0.15
CA LYS A 126 -26.43 -6.99 -0.34
C LYS A 126 -26.44 -5.90 -1.40
N VAL A 127 -27.23 -6.06 -2.46
CA VAL A 127 -27.36 -5.06 -3.54
C VAL A 127 -28.07 -3.80 -3.06
N LYS A 128 -29.09 -3.93 -2.20
CA LYS A 128 -29.79 -2.78 -1.61
C LYS A 128 -28.86 -1.97 -0.72
N GLN A 129 -28.05 -2.65 0.10
CA GLN A 129 -27.11 -1.99 1.00
C GLN A 129 -26.03 -1.20 0.25
N ILE A 130 -25.39 -1.83 -0.75
CA ILE A 130 -24.37 -1.19 -1.59
C ILE A 130 -24.89 0.09 -2.27
N ARG A 131 -26.18 0.11 -2.62
CA ARG A 131 -26.81 1.27 -3.26
C ARG A 131 -27.10 2.39 -2.26
N ALA A 132 -27.50 2.05 -1.04
CA ALA A 132 -27.67 3.02 0.04
C ALA A 132 -26.32 3.69 0.39
N ASP A 133 -25.27 2.89 0.61
CA ASP A 133 -23.93 3.39 0.95
C ASP A 133 -23.36 4.32 -0.13
N TYR A 134 -23.62 4.01 -1.41
CA TYR A 134 -23.18 4.86 -2.52
C TYR A 134 -23.94 6.19 -2.55
N ASN A 135 -25.26 6.18 -2.26
CA ASN A 135 -26.05 7.40 -2.23
C ASN A 135 -25.61 8.33 -1.08
N ASP A 136 -25.29 7.76 0.09
CA ASP A 136 -24.77 8.51 1.23
C ASP A 136 -23.39 9.12 0.90
N TYR A 137 -22.52 8.35 0.24
CA TYR A 137 -21.23 8.84 -0.26
C TYR A 137 -21.40 10.02 -1.24
N VAL A 138 -22.32 9.90 -2.20
CA VAL A 138 -22.61 10.96 -3.18
C VAL A 138 -23.13 12.22 -2.50
N ALA A 139 -24.07 12.08 -1.56
CA ALA A 139 -24.62 13.20 -0.80
C ALA A 139 -23.53 13.93 -0.02
N HIS A 140 -22.63 13.18 0.63
CA HIS A 140 -21.50 13.74 1.37
C HIS A 140 -20.49 14.48 0.47
N LYS A 141 -20.09 13.89 -0.66
CA LYS A 141 -19.16 14.56 -1.58
C LYS A 141 -19.75 15.81 -2.19
N THR A 142 -21.05 15.76 -2.52
CA THR A 142 -21.77 16.92 -3.06
C THR A 142 -21.88 18.04 -2.03
N SER A 143 -22.11 17.74 -0.74
CA SER A 143 -22.17 18.77 0.31
C SER A 143 -20.83 19.47 0.56
N LEU A 144 -19.71 18.80 0.26
CA LEU A 144 -18.36 19.37 0.28
C LEU A 144 -17.99 20.13 -1.01
N GLY A 145 -18.88 20.17 -2.00
CA GLY A 145 -18.59 20.78 -3.31
C GLY A 145 -17.64 19.96 -4.18
N GLU A 146 -17.45 18.68 -3.86
CA GLU A 146 -16.57 17.77 -4.58
C GLU A 146 -17.35 16.91 -5.58
N LYS A 147 -16.69 16.55 -6.69
CA LYS A 147 -17.29 15.64 -7.68
C LYS A 147 -17.20 14.20 -7.18
N PRO A 148 -18.34 13.49 -6.98
CA PRO A 148 -18.32 12.09 -6.56
C PRO A 148 -17.77 11.18 -7.66
N LEU A 149 -17.16 10.08 -7.24
CA LEU A 149 -16.74 8.98 -8.13
C LEU A 149 -17.96 8.29 -8.76
N SER A 150 -17.77 7.68 -9.92
CA SER A 150 -18.77 6.79 -10.50
C SER A 150 -19.00 5.57 -9.58
N MET A 151 -20.15 4.92 -9.70
CA MET A 151 -20.46 3.76 -8.85
C MET A 151 -19.48 2.60 -9.06
N SER A 152 -18.97 2.39 -10.27
CA SER A 152 -17.94 1.38 -10.55
C SER A 152 -16.62 1.72 -9.86
N ASP A 153 -16.16 2.97 -9.98
CA ASP A 153 -14.88 3.40 -9.41
C ASP A 153 -14.95 3.45 -7.88
N TRP A 154 -16.10 3.86 -7.33
CA TRP A 154 -16.35 3.84 -5.89
C TRP A 154 -16.32 2.41 -5.34
N LYS A 155 -16.95 1.44 -6.02
CA LYS A 155 -16.91 0.03 -5.61
C LYS A 155 -15.47 -0.51 -5.61
N VAL A 156 -14.68 -0.20 -6.63
CA VAL A 156 -13.26 -0.58 -6.69
C VAL A 156 -12.50 0.04 -5.51
N LYS A 157 -12.66 1.35 -5.26
CA LYS A 157 -12.03 2.05 -4.13
C LYS A 157 -12.42 1.43 -2.77
N VAL A 158 -13.69 1.11 -2.56
CA VAL A 158 -14.18 0.46 -1.33
C VAL A 158 -13.61 -0.94 -1.16
N ASN A 159 -13.55 -1.74 -2.23
CA ASN A 159 -12.97 -3.08 -2.18
C ASN A 159 -11.47 -3.01 -1.86
N ASN A 160 -10.73 -2.08 -2.47
CA ASN A 160 -9.32 -1.86 -2.20
C ASN A 160 -9.08 -1.44 -0.74
N LEU A 161 -9.93 -0.55 -0.19
CA LEU A 161 -9.84 -0.16 1.22
C LEU A 161 -10.07 -1.36 2.15
N LYS A 162 -11.06 -2.21 1.86
CA LYS A 162 -11.32 -3.44 2.62
C LYS A 162 -10.14 -4.40 2.55
N GLN A 163 -9.57 -4.61 1.36
CA GLN A 163 -8.38 -5.44 1.19
C GLN A 163 -7.17 -4.88 1.94
N ASN A 164 -6.91 -3.58 1.86
CA ASN A 164 -5.81 -2.93 2.58
C ASN A 164 -5.98 -3.03 4.10
N GLN A 165 -7.20 -2.93 4.62
CA GLN A 165 -7.50 -3.16 6.04
C GLN A 165 -7.20 -4.61 6.44
N THR A 166 -7.60 -5.58 5.62
CA THR A 166 -7.32 -7.00 5.85
C THR A 166 -5.82 -7.28 5.83
N VAL A 167 -5.10 -6.83 4.79
CA VAL A 167 -3.65 -6.98 4.66
C VAL A 167 -2.93 -6.31 5.84
N GLY A 168 -3.33 -5.10 6.23
CA GLY A 168 -2.75 -4.42 7.38
C GLY A 168 -3.00 -5.15 8.70
N LYS A 169 -4.17 -5.76 8.87
CA LYS A 169 -4.49 -6.60 10.04
C LYS A 169 -3.66 -7.89 10.05
N GLU A 170 -3.58 -8.59 8.93
CA GLU A 170 -2.78 -9.81 8.78
C GLU A 170 -1.29 -9.55 9.00
N PHE A 171 -0.77 -8.44 8.49
CA PHE A 171 0.60 -7.99 8.76
C PHE A 171 0.85 -7.84 10.27
N LYS A 172 -0.02 -7.13 10.99
CA LYS A 172 0.12 -6.94 12.45
C LYS A 172 0.06 -8.26 13.22
N ILE A 173 -0.78 -9.20 12.78
CA ILE A 173 -0.87 -10.54 13.35
C ILE A 173 0.45 -11.28 13.12
N ALA A 174 0.95 -11.33 11.89
CA ALA A 174 2.19 -12.00 11.54
C ALA A 174 3.40 -11.45 12.31
N GLN A 175 3.52 -10.11 12.42
CA GLN A 175 4.59 -9.50 13.21
C GLN A 175 4.48 -9.84 14.70
N THR A 176 3.27 -9.89 15.25
CA THR A 176 3.07 -10.34 16.64
C THR A 176 3.52 -11.79 16.84
N GLU A 177 3.22 -12.69 15.90
CA GLU A 177 3.68 -14.08 15.99
C GLU A 177 5.21 -14.19 15.87
N ASN A 178 5.85 -13.36 15.04
CA ASN A 178 7.31 -13.28 14.99
C ASN A 178 7.90 -12.77 16.31
N PHE A 179 7.29 -11.74 16.90
CA PHE A 179 7.76 -11.18 18.17
C PHE A 179 7.67 -12.20 19.31
N LYS A 180 6.64 -13.05 19.34
CA LYS A 180 6.52 -14.17 20.30
C LYS A 180 7.65 -15.21 20.21
N GLN A 181 8.38 -15.28 19.10
CA GLN A 181 9.52 -16.19 18.98
C GLN A 181 10.76 -15.67 19.71
N ILE A 182 10.85 -14.35 19.92
CA ILE A 182 12.02 -13.68 20.50
C ILE A 182 11.73 -12.98 21.83
N ALA A 183 10.47 -12.93 22.24
CA ALA A 183 10.02 -12.33 23.49
C ALA A 183 8.99 -13.20 24.20
N SER A 184 9.00 -13.15 25.54
CA SER A 184 8.04 -13.84 26.41
C SER A 184 6.95 -12.89 26.90
N HIS A 185 5.83 -13.47 27.35
CA HIS A 185 4.68 -12.73 27.91
C HIS A 185 4.15 -11.62 26.98
N VAL A 186 4.17 -11.86 25.66
CA VAL A 186 3.78 -10.85 24.67
C VAL A 186 2.31 -10.49 24.81
N GLU A 187 2.04 -9.19 24.99
CA GLU A 187 0.71 -8.61 25.08
C GLU A 187 0.49 -7.55 24.00
N ASN A 188 -0.74 -7.45 23.50
CA ASN A 188 -1.11 -6.47 22.47
C ASN A 188 -1.97 -5.35 23.04
N ARG A 189 -1.93 -4.18 22.39
CA ARG A 189 -2.80 -3.03 22.68
C ARG A 189 -2.62 -2.48 24.11
N ILE A 190 -1.37 -2.37 24.56
CA ILE A 190 -1.02 -1.74 25.83
C ILE A 190 -0.86 -0.23 25.63
N THR A 191 -1.41 0.58 26.53
CA THR A 191 -1.33 2.05 26.43
C THR A 191 -0.26 2.57 27.38
N ILE A 192 0.68 3.35 26.85
CA ILE A 192 1.78 3.94 27.59
C ILE A 192 1.58 5.46 27.60
N ALA A 193 1.69 6.06 28.77
CA ALA A 193 1.72 7.50 28.96
C ALA A 193 3.16 7.98 29.16
N THR A 194 3.48 9.14 28.60
CA THR A 194 4.74 9.85 28.81
C THR A 194 4.48 11.35 28.86
N ILE A 195 5.43 12.14 29.37
CA ILE A 195 5.29 13.59 29.47
C ILE A 195 6.18 14.25 28.41
N ILE A 196 5.58 15.10 27.59
CA ILE A 196 6.26 15.93 26.58
C ILE A 196 5.80 17.37 26.80
N ASP A 197 6.74 18.29 27.03
CA ASP A 197 6.48 19.70 27.29
C ASP A 197 5.43 19.94 28.40
N GLY A 198 5.53 19.18 29.50
CA GLY A 198 4.60 19.26 30.63
C GLY A 198 3.20 18.68 30.36
N GLN A 199 2.95 18.11 29.19
CA GLN A 199 1.67 17.50 28.83
C GLN A 199 1.78 15.96 28.78
N ILE A 200 0.78 15.28 29.36
CA ILE A 200 0.65 13.84 29.22
C ILE A 200 0.26 13.50 27.77
N LYS A 201 1.13 12.74 27.11
CA LYS A 201 0.86 12.11 25.81
C LYS A 201 0.73 10.61 26.00
N LYS A 202 -0.18 9.99 25.24
CA LYS A 202 -0.45 8.55 25.33
C LYS A 202 -0.32 7.92 23.96
N VAL A 203 0.20 6.70 23.92
CA VAL A 203 0.24 5.87 22.72
C VAL A 203 -0.14 4.44 23.08
N GLN A 204 -1.02 3.84 22.29
CA GLN A 204 -1.27 2.41 22.36
C GLN A 204 -0.32 1.71 21.40
N VAL A 205 0.55 0.85 21.92
CA VAL A 205 1.54 0.09 21.16
C VAL A 205 0.94 -1.23 20.67
N ASP A 206 1.45 -1.75 19.56
CA ASP A 206 0.93 -2.95 18.94
C ASP A 206 1.33 -4.24 19.70
N ALA A 207 2.58 -4.31 20.19
CA ALA A 207 3.04 -5.42 21.01
C ALA A 207 4.08 -4.99 22.06
N ILE A 208 4.07 -5.66 23.21
CA ILE A 208 5.05 -5.47 24.29
C ILE A 208 5.33 -6.82 24.95
N GLY A 209 6.58 -7.08 25.33
CA GLY A 209 7.02 -8.35 25.91
C GLY A 209 8.36 -8.21 26.64
N PHE A 210 8.89 -9.32 27.16
CA PHE A 210 10.23 -9.37 27.74
C PHE A 210 11.19 -10.12 26.84
N ASP A 211 12.38 -9.57 26.59
CA ASP A 211 13.45 -10.31 25.91
C ASP A 211 14.05 -11.41 26.79
N SER A 212 15.04 -12.14 26.25
CA SER A 212 15.73 -13.22 26.95
C SER A 212 16.47 -12.78 28.23
N ASN A 213 16.76 -11.48 28.38
CA ASN A 213 17.39 -10.91 29.57
C ASN A 213 16.35 -10.35 30.57
N GLY A 214 15.06 -10.55 30.32
CA GLY A 214 13.97 -10.02 31.14
C GLY A 214 13.75 -8.51 30.97
N LYS A 215 14.33 -7.87 29.95
CA LYS A 215 14.10 -6.44 29.68
C LYS A 215 12.86 -6.25 28.82
N ILE A 216 12.11 -5.17 29.10
CA ILE A 216 10.94 -4.81 28.30
C ILE A 216 11.38 -4.48 26.87
N ARG A 217 10.67 -5.03 25.90
CA ARG A 217 10.76 -4.71 24.47
C ARG A 217 9.37 -4.36 23.96
N ILE A 218 9.31 -3.32 23.14
CA ILE A 218 8.07 -2.81 22.57
C ILE A 218 8.20 -2.83 21.05
N GLN A 219 7.14 -3.25 20.37
CA GLN A 219 7.02 -3.10 18.92
C GLN A 219 5.77 -2.30 18.55
N ASP A 220 5.93 -1.44 17.56
CA ASP A 220 4.84 -0.67 16.95
C ASP A 220 4.74 -1.04 15.48
N TYR A 221 3.54 -1.33 15.00
CA TYR A 221 3.32 -1.82 13.65
C TYR A 221 2.53 -0.81 12.84
N THR A 222 3.04 -0.49 11.66
CA THR A 222 2.30 0.34 10.73
C THR A 222 2.21 -0.32 9.36
N ALA A 223 1.00 -0.51 8.84
CA ALA A 223 0.79 -1.01 7.48
C ALA A 223 0.94 0.10 6.41
N SER A 224 1.52 1.24 6.77
CA SER A 224 1.99 2.29 5.85
C SER A 224 3.52 2.37 5.88
N SER A 225 4.12 2.90 4.83
CA SER A 225 5.56 3.20 4.79
C SER A 225 5.98 4.28 5.78
N ASN A 226 5.01 5.11 6.23
CA ASN A 226 5.23 6.24 7.11
C ASN A 226 4.39 6.14 8.38
N ILE A 227 5.03 6.39 9.52
CA ILE A 227 4.38 6.67 10.80
C ILE A 227 4.22 8.18 10.95
N SER A 228 3.13 8.63 11.56
CA SER A 228 2.91 10.07 11.73
C SER A 228 3.97 10.69 12.65
N SER A 229 4.43 11.90 12.34
CA SER A 229 5.48 12.59 13.11
C SER A 229 5.09 12.76 14.59
N LYS A 230 3.79 12.96 14.85
CA LYS A 230 3.24 13.03 16.22
C LYS A 230 3.38 11.70 16.97
N ARG A 231 3.10 10.57 16.31
CA ARG A 231 3.24 9.24 16.92
C ARG A 231 4.70 8.90 17.14
N GLN A 232 5.57 9.17 16.15
CA GLN A 232 7.01 8.96 16.28
C GLN A 232 7.58 9.76 17.46
N ALA A 233 7.22 11.04 17.60
CA ALA A 233 7.68 11.86 18.72
C ALA A 233 7.32 11.29 20.10
N ILE A 234 6.16 10.63 20.23
CA ILE A 234 5.75 9.98 21.48
C ILE A 234 6.58 8.72 21.73
N LEU A 235 6.77 7.87 20.72
CA LEU A 235 7.58 6.65 20.83
C LEU A 235 9.03 6.97 21.18
N ASP A 236 9.61 7.93 20.46
CA ASP A 236 10.95 8.48 20.72
C ASP A 236 11.10 9.00 22.16
N ASN A 237 10.08 9.70 22.68
CA ASN A 237 10.11 10.19 24.05
C ASN A 237 10.03 9.06 25.06
N ILE A 238 9.22 8.02 24.82
CA ILE A 238 9.17 6.84 25.69
C ILE A 238 10.51 6.12 25.70
N GLU A 239 11.17 5.98 24.56
CA GLU A 239 12.50 5.36 24.50
C GLU A 239 13.53 6.20 25.29
N ARG A 240 13.54 7.52 25.12
CA ARG A 240 14.52 8.41 25.78
C ARG A 240 14.26 8.67 27.26
N ASN A 241 13.00 8.73 27.67
CA ASN A 241 12.59 9.24 28.99
C ASN A 241 11.74 8.25 29.77
N GLY A 242 11.39 7.10 29.19
CA GLY A 242 10.48 6.14 29.79
C GLY A 242 9.02 6.58 29.73
N GLY A 243 8.18 5.82 30.42
CA GLY A 243 6.75 6.07 30.50
C GLY A 243 6.09 5.21 31.56
N VAL A 244 4.77 5.27 31.65
CA VAL A 244 3.98 4.47 32.58
C VAL A 244 2.83 3.83 31.83
N ILE A 245 2.59 2.54 32.04
CA ILE A 245 1.44 1.85 31.48
C ILE A 245 0.18 2.40 32.15
N VAL A 246 -0.81 2.77 31.35
CA VAL A 246 -2.07 3.36 31.82
C VAL A 246 -3.28 2.55 31.36
N GLY A 247 -4.39 2.70 32.08
CA GLY A 247 -5.59 1.90 31.88
C GLY A 247 -5.48 0.52 32.54
N LYS A 248 -6.32 -0.42 32.12
CA LYS A 248 -6.37 -1.76 32.74
C LYS A 248 -5.09 -2.57 32.49
N GLY A 249 -4.42 -2.36 31.36
CA GLY A 249 -3.29 -3.18 30.93
C GLY A 249 -3.68 -4.66 30.70
N LYS A 250 -2.68 -5.53 30.52
CA LYS A 250 -2.87 -6.99 30.35
C LYS A 250 -1.65 -7.75 30.86
N GLY A 251 -1.85 -8.99 31.29
CA GLY A 251 -0.77 -9.89 31.68
C GLY A 251 0.16 -9.26 32.73
N LYS A 252 1.45 -9.20 32.42
CA LYS A 252 2.49 -8.56 33.25
C LYS A 252 2.57 -7.03 33.07
N PHE A 253 1.83 -6.48 32.12
CA PHE A 253 1.82 -5.06 31.74
C PHE A 253 0.52 -4.40 32.21
N VAL A 254 0.28 -4.40 33.51
CA VAL A 254 -0.89 -3.77 34.15
C VAL A 254 -0.68 -2.27 34.36
N GLY A 255 -1.77 -1.54 34.61
CA GLY A 255 -1.71 -0.11 34.90
C GLY A 255 -0.78 0.21 36.07
N GLY A 256 0.04 1.25 35.92
CA GLY A 256 1.03 1.68 36.91
C GLY A 256 2.43 1.10 36.73
N VAL A 257 2.62 0.11 35.86
CA VAL A 257 3.96 -0.42 35.56
C VAL A 257 4.78 0.62 34.81
N GLU A 258 5.99 0.90 35.30
CA GLU A 258 6.93 1.80 34.66
C GLU A 258 7.62 1.15 33.46
N ILE A 259 7.75 1.92 32.38
CA ILE A 259 8.61 1.63 31.23
C ILE A 259 9.94 2.32 31.49
N PRO A 260 11.04 1.56 31.71
CA PRO A 260 12.33 2.14 31.98
C PRO A 260 12.81 3.07 30.87
N LYS A 261 13.57 4.09 31.25
CA LYS A 261 14.34 4.89 30.30
C LYS A 261 15.30 3.98 29.52
N GLY A 262 15.38 4.18 28.21
CA GLY A 262 16.19 3.37 27.31
C GLY A 262 15.52 2.06 26.88
N THR A 263 14.23 1.85 27.20
CA THR A 263 13.47 0.73 26.64
C THR A 263 13.35 0.88 25.13
N ARG A 264 13.94 -0.08 24.40
CA ARG A 264 13.95 -0.11 22.95
C ARG A 264 12.54 -0.30 22.37
N ILE A 265 12.18 0.57 21.42
CA ILE A 265 10.93 0.47 20.66
C ILE A 265 11.25 0.23 19.18
N ASP A 266 10.87 -0.92 18.65
CA ASP A 266 11.05 -1.24 17.23
C ASP A 266 9.77 -0.87 16.43
N VAL A 267 9.86 0.10 15.52
CA VAL A 267 8.75 0.45 14.61
C VAL A 267 8.84 -0.40 13.34
N ILE A 268 7.99 -1.41 13.23
CA ILE A 268 7.93 -2.32 12.08
C ILE A 268 6.91 -1.81 11.06
N LYS A 269 7.41 -1.42 9.89
CA LYS A 269 6.61 -0.90 8.79
C LYS A 269 6.27 -2.06 7.83
N GLY A 270 4.99 -2.24 7.56
CA GLY A 270 4.40 -3.22 6.66
C GLY A 270 3.67 -2.61 5.48
N GLY A 271 3.57 -1.28 5.41
CA GLY A 271 3.04 -0.66 4.21
C GLY A 271 4.01 -0.82 3.08
N SER A 272 3.49 -1.28 1.95
CA SER A 272 4.11 -1.08 0.66
C SER A 272 4.57 0.38 0.58
N GLN A 273 5.88 0.59 0.52
CA GLN A 273 6.47 1.86 0.09
C GLN A 273 6.12 2.19 -1.38
N PHE A 274 5.41 1.27 -2.05
CA PHE A 274 4.95 1.37 -3.43
C PHE A 274 3.47 1.78 -3.50
N SER A 275 3.09 2.35 -4.62
CA SER A 275 1.78 2.90 -4.92
C SER A 275 0.66 1.84 -4.83
N PRO A 276 -0.60 2.25 -4.60
CA PRO A 276 -1.75 1.36 -4.73
C PRO A 276 -1.83 0.70 -6.11
N GLU A 277 -1.48 1.42 -7.17
CA GLU A 277 -1.41 0.90 -8.54
C GLU A 277 -0.39 -0.23 -8.65
N TRP A 278 0.78 -0.08 -8.01
CA TRP A 278 1.77 -1.14 -7.93
C TRP A 278 1.23 -2.38 -7.22
N GLN A 279 0.53 -2.20 -6.10
CA GLN A 279 -0.08 -3.31 -5.38
C GLN A 279 -1.15 -4.04 -6.22
N MET A 280 -1.89 -3.31 -7.05
CA MET A 280 -2.80 -3.92 -8.02
C MET A 280 -2.03 -4.70 -9.09
N TYR A 281 -0.95 -4.14 -9.62
CA TYR A 281 -0.11 -4.79 -10.62
C TYR A 281 0.49 -6.11 -10.09
N LEU A 282 0.92 -6.16 -8.82
CA LEU A 282 1.41 -7.39 -8.18
C LEU A 282 0.37 -8.52 -8.14
N ASN A 283 -0.93 -8.20 -8.15
CA ASN A 283 -2.01 -9.21 -8.14
C ASN A 283 -2.20 -9.90 -9.49
N GLU A 284 -1.63 -9.36 -10.57
CA GLU A 284 -1.68 -9.98 -11.90
C GLU A 284 -0.74 -11.20 -11.99
N PHE A 285 0.27 -11.28 -11.12
CA PHE A 285 1.22 -12.38 -11.11
C PHE A 285 0.66 -13.64 -10.42
N PRO A 286 1.05 -14.84 -10.90
CA PRO A 286 0.65 -16.10 -10.27
C PRO A 286 1.06 -16.14 -8.80
N LYS A 287 0.31 -16.88 -7.98
CA LYS A 287 0.57 -17.04 -6.55
C LYS A 287 1.20 -18.41 -6.29
N HIS A 288 2.31 -18.45 -5.54
CA HIS A 288 3.04 -19.69 -5.27
C HIS A 288 2.31 -20.68 -4.36
N GLY A 289 1.25 -20.26 -3.67
CA GLY A 289 0.41 -21.12 -2.83
C GLY A 289 1.04 -21.57 -1.51
N LEU A 290 2.35 -21.41 -1.32
CA LEU A 290 3.04 -21.70 -0.04
C LEU A 290 2.42 -20.96 1.14
N THR A 291 2.20 -21.70 2.23
CA THR A 291 1.87 -21.19 3.55
C THR A 291 3.09 -20.56 4.22
N GLN A 292 2.87 -19.72 5.22
CA GLN A 292 3.97 -19.13 6.00
C GLN A 292 4.82 -20.20 6.71
N SER A 293 4.22 -21.31 7.13
CA SER A 293 4.96 -22.42 7.74
C SER A 293 5.92 -23.07 6.76
N GLU A 294 5.47 -23.32 5.52
CA GLU A 294 6.32 -23.88 4.46
C GLU A 294 7.47 -22.92 4.10
N ILE A 295 7.16 -21.62 3.98
CA ILE A 295 8.18 -20.57 3.76
C ILE A 295 9.23 -20.59 4.89
N ASN A 296 8.78 -20.62 6.15
CA ASN A 296 9.66 -20.62 7.31
C ASN A 296 10.53 -21.88 7.36
N ASN A 297 10.00 -23.05 6.98
CA ASN A 297 10.75 -24.29 6.93
C ASN A 297 11.92 -24.21 5.92
N VAL A 298 11.70 -23.58 4.76
CA VAL A 298 12.78 -23.38 3.77
C VAL A 298 13.81 -22.36 4.26
N ILE A 299 13.37 -21.23 4.81
CA ILE A 299 14.26 -20.15 5.29
C ILE A 299 15.11 -20.59 6.49
N LYS A 300 14.58 -21.48 7.34
CA LYS A 300 15.30 -22.03 8.49
C LYS A 300 16.55 -22.81 8.08
N ILE A 301 16.58 -23.37 6.87
CA ILE A 301 17.78 -24.00 6.31
C ILE A 301 18.80 -22.89 6.01
N LYS A 302 19.96 -22.98 6.67
CA LYS A 302 21.13 -22.14 6.40
C LYS A 302 22.07 -22.94 5.49
N PRO A 303 22.17 -22.59 4.20
CA PRO A 303 22.98 -23.37 3.28
C PRO A 303 24.45 -23.31 3.67
N ASP A 304 25.10 -24.46 3.59
CA ASP A 304 26.53 -24.65 3.76
C ASP A 304 26.95 -25.66 2.70
N ILE A 305 27.40 -25.13 1.54
CA ILE A 305 27.70 -25.94 0.37
C ILE A 305 28.88 -26.87 0.62
N GLU A 306 29.86 -26.43 1.40
CA GLU A 306 31.03 -27.24 1.76
C GLU A 306 30.63 -28.46 2.59
N ARG A 307 29.61 -28.31 3.45
CA ARG A 307 29.02 -29.39 4.24
C ARG A 307 27.85 -30.11 3.55
N GLY A 308 27.53 -29.76 2.30
CA GLY A 308 26.43 -30.36 1.54
C GLY A 308 25.02 -30.00 2.03
N ILE A 309 24.88 -28.94 2.84
CA ILE A 309 23.60 -28.45 3.34
C ILE A 309 23.05 -27.46 2.31
N VAL A 310 21.95 -27.82 1.65
CA VAL A 310 21.31 -26.99 0.62
C VAL A 310 19.82 -26.84 0.87
N ARG A 311 19.26 -25.70 0.44
CA ARG A 311 17.81 -25.54 0.31
C ARG A 311 17.28 -26.44 -0.81
N GLN A 312 16.06 -26.92 -0.66
CA GLN A 312 15.44 -27.82 -1.62
C GLN A 312 15.19 -27.12 -2.95
N ASN A 313 15.27 -27.87 -4.05
CA ASN A 313 14.89 -27.36 -5.37
C ASN A 313 13.41 -26.94 -5.39
N PRO A 314 13.05 -25.78 -6.00
CA PRO A 314 11.68 -25.28 -6.04
C PRO A 314 10.65 -26.27 -6.60
N GLN A 315 11.04 -27.19 -7.49
CA GLN A 315 10.16 -28.24 -8.01
C GLN A 315 9.66 -29.22 -6.95
N ARG A 316 10.26 -29.25 -5.76
CA ARG A 316 9.84 -30.11 -4.63
C ARG A 316 8.67 -29.54 -3.84
N TYR A 317 8.47 -28.22 -3.85
CA TYR A 317 7.47 -27.56 -3.02
C TYR A 317 6.57 -26.58 -3.79
N LEU A 318 6.88 -26.24 -5.04
CA LEU A 318 6.00 -25.46 -5.92
C LEU A 318 5.21 -26.38 -6.86
N SER A 319 3.97 -26.00 -7.14
CA SER A 319 3.14 -26.73 -8.09
C SER A 319 3.66 -26.58 -9.52
N ARG A 320 3.48 -27.61 -10.36
CA ARG A 320 3.84 -27.56 -11.79
C ARG A 320 3.17 -26.39 -12.50
N GLU A 321 1.89 -26.15 -12.20
CA GLU A 321 1.13 -25.05 -12.77
C GLU A 321 1.72 -23.68 -12.41
N TYR A 322 2.16 -23.48 -11.15
CA TYR A 322 2.85 -22.25 -10.77
C TYR A 322 4.18 -22.10 -11.52
N LEU A 323 4.97 -23.16 -11.63
CA LEU A 323 6.26 -23.13 -12.33
C LEU A 323 6.10 -22.74 -13.80
N GLU A 324 5.10 -23.27 -14.49
CA GLU A 324 4.79 -22.93 -15.89
C GLU A 324 4.29 -21.50 -16.04
N GLN A 325 3.36 -21.06 -15.17
CA GLN A 325 2.85 -19.68 -15.19
C GLN A 325 3.97 -18.67 -14.88
N HIS A 326 4.83 -18.97 -13.90
CA HIS A 326 5.96 -18.13 -13.53
C HIS A 326 6.97 -18.01 -14.68
N LYS A 327 7.29 -19.13 -15.36
CA LYS A 327 8.19 -19.11 -16.52
C LYS A 327 7.67 -18.24 -17.66
N LYS A 328 6.38 -18.31 -17.97
CA LYS A 328 5.76 -17.52 -19.06
C LYS A 328 5.93 -16.02 -18.91
N LEU A 329 6.08 -15.52 -17.67
CA LEU A 329 6.32 -14.09 -17.42
C LEU A 329 7.63 -13.59 -18.07
N PHE A 330 8.58 -14.48 -18.36
CA PHE A 330 9.90 -14.15 -18.87
C PHE A 330 10.04 -14.38 -20.38
N ASP A 331 8.98 -14.83 -21.07
CA ASP A 331 9.02 -15.18 -22.50
C ASP A 331 9.27 -13.95 -23.39
N ASP A 332 8.79 -12.77 -22.98
CA ASP A 332 9.00 -11.50 -23.69
C ASP A 332 10.34 -10.83 -23.34
N GLY A 333 11.26 -11.60 -22.75
CA GLY A 333 12.61 -11.18 -22.41
C GLY A 333 12.78 -10.76 -20.96
N VAL A 334 14.03 -10.56 -20.58
CA VAL A 334 14.44 -10.34 -19.19
C VAL A 334 15.23 -9.06 -19.04
N ALA A 335 15.28 -8.54 -17.83
CA ALA A 335 16.08 -7.39 -17.45
C ALA A 335 16.64 -7.56 -16.04
N ALA A 336 17.70 -6.83 -15.73
CA ALA A 336 18.26 -6.74 -14.39
C ALA A 336 18.73 -5.31 -14.10
N PHE A 337 19.16 -5.05 -12.87
CA PHE A 337 19.71 -3.75 -12.47
C PHE A 337 21.08 -3.94 -11.86
N VAL A 338 22.01 -3.06 -12.22
CA VAL A 338 23.36 -3.00 -11.67
C VAL A 338 23.67 -1.57 -11.24
N LYS A 339 24.57 -1.44 -10.27
CA LYS A 339 25.06 -0.12 -9.84
C LYS A 339 25.76 0.63 -10.98
N ASP A 340 26.64 -0.06 -11.69
CA ASP A 340 27.43 0.42 -12.81
C ASP A 340 27.90 -0.78 -13.66
N ASP A 341 28.68 -0.54 -14.70
CA ASP A 341 29.19 -1.58 -15.60
C ASP A 341 30.54 -2.17 -15.16
N PHE A 342 31.11 -1.75 -14.03
CA PHE A 342 32.47 -2.10 -13.60
C PHE A 342 32.68 -3.61 -13.57
N PHE A 343 31.77 -4.35 -12.93
CA PHE A 343 31.91 -5.80 -12.79
C PHE A 343 31.72 -6.54 -14.11
N ILE A 344 30.87 -6.04 -15.00
CA ILE A 344 30.67 -6.63 -16.33
C ILE A 344 31.94 -6.45 -17.16
N GLN A 345 32.58 -5.28 -17.12
CA GLN A 345 33.85 -5.05 -17.81
C GLN A 345 34.99 -5.88 -17.22
N LYS A 346 35.05 -5.97 -15.89
CA LYS A 346 36.10 -6.68 -15.15
C LYS A 346 36.07 -8.20 -15.40
N PHE A 347 34.89 -8.81 -15.38
CA PHE A 347 34.73 -10.26 -15.48
C PHE A 347 34.33 -10.74 -16.88
N GLY A 348 33.96 -9.83 -17.78
CA GLY A 348 33.60 -10.16 -19.15
C GLY A 348 32.19 -10.70 -19.33
N ASN A 349 31.39 -10.76 -18.27
CA ASN A 349 30.00 -11.24 -18.27
C ASN A 349 29.13 -10.50 -17.23
N PHE A 350 27.83 -10.54 -17.46
CA PHE A 350 26.81 -10.20 -16.48
C PHE A 350 26.40 -11.47 -15.73
N GLY A 351 26.45 -11.43 -14.40
CA GLY A 351 26.18 -12.59 -13.54
C GLY A 351 27.45 -13.21 -12.97
N ARG A 352 27.29 -13.98 -11.90
CA ARG A 352 28.36 -14.76 -11.26
C ARG A 352 28.32 -16.18 -11.80
N GLU A 353 29.33 -17.00 -11.53
CA GLU A 353 29.37 -18.41 -11.98
C GLU A 353 28.10 -19.21 -11.62
N ASP A 354 27.46 -18.90 -10.49
CA ASP A 354 26.22 -19.52 -10.02
C ASP A 354 24.93 -18.88 -10.58
N GLY A 355 25.05 -17.87 -11.46
CA GLY A 355 23.99 -17.29 -12.25
C GLY A 355 23.83 -15.77 -12.12
N ALA A 356 22.86 -15.25 -12.86
CA ALA A 356 22.44 -13.86 -12.84
C ALA A 356 20.96 -13.74 -12.47
N PHE A 357 20.64 -12.91 -11.47
CA PHE A 357 19.25 -12.60 -11.12
C PHE A 357 18.65 -11.67 -12.17
N VAL A 358 17.45 -12.01 -12.64
CA VAL A 358 16.71 -11.27 -13.66
C VAL A 358 15.22 -11.21 -13.34
N PHE A 359 14.56 -10.23 -13.95
CA PHE A 359 13.13 -9.94 -13.84
C PHE A 359 12.51 -9.93 -15.24
N PRO A 360 11.18 -10.13 -15.39
CA PRO A 360 10.51 -9.88 -16.64
C PRO A 360 10.80 -8.45 -17.14
N LYS A 361 11.15 -8.30 -18.42
CA LYS A 361 11.57 -7.01 -18.98
C LYS A 361 10.54 -5.90 -18.78
N ASP A 362 9.26 -6.19 -18.96
CA ASP A 362 8.21 -5.17 -18.82
C ASP A 362 7.88 -4.86 -17.34
N VAL A 363 8.06 -5.85 -16.45
CA VAL A 363 7.98 -5.62 -15.00
C VAL A 363 9.14 -4.72 -14.56
N ALA A 364 10.35 -4.91 -15.10
CA ALA A 364 11.48 -4.04 -14.82
C ALA A 364 11.24 -2.59 -15.24
N LYS A 365 10.65 -2.35 -16.42
CA LYS A 365 10.22 -1.00 -16.82
C LYS A 365 9.15 -0.42 -15.89
N ALA A 366 8.20 -1.24 -15.44
CA ALA A 366 7.20 -0.82 -14.47
C ALA A 366 7.83 -0.47 -13.11
N MET A 367 8.87 -1.20 -12.68
CA MET A 367 9.64 -0.87 -11.47
C MET A 367 10.32 0.50 -11.58
N ILE A 368 10.88 0.84 -12.74
CA ILE A 368 11.49 2.17 -12.97
C ILE A 368 10.43 3.27 -12.84
N LYS A 369 9.26 3.08 -13.44
CA LYS A 369 8.15 4.02 -13.33
C LYS A 369 7.65 4.16 -11.88
N GLU A 370 7.56 3.05 -11.16
CA GLU A 370 7.18 3.05 -9.74
C GLU A 370 8.25 3.74 -8.89
N ALA A 371 9.54 3.55 -9.20
CA ALA A 371 10.65 4.19 -8.51
C ALA A 371 10.66 5.71 -8.70
N ASP A 372 10.18 6.22 -9.85
CA ASP A 372 10.03 7.66 -10.15
C ASP A 372 11.33 8.46 -9.86
N GLY A 373 12.45 7.94 -10.36
CA GLY A 373 13.78 8.52 -10.15
C GLY A 373 14.38 8.31 -8.75
N ASN A 374 13.75 7.52 -7.89
CA ASN A 374 14.26 7.19 -6.57
C ASN A 374 14.99 5.81 -6.53
N PRO A 375 16.33 5.77 -6.50
CA PRO A 375 17.10 4.52 -6.44
C PRO A 375 16.81 3.68 -5.20
N ARG A 376 16.50 4.30 -4.06
CA ARG A 376 16.19 3.59 -2.80
C ARG A 376 14.85 2.84 -2.92
N LYS A 377 13.89 3.44 -3.63
CA LYS A 377 12.62 2.80 -3.93
C LYS A 377 12.79 1.61 -4.89
N LEU A 378 13.67 1.75 -5.89
CA LEU A 378 14.03 0.66 -6.80
C LEU A 378 14.73 -0.49 -6.07
N GLU A 379 15.68 -0.21 -5.18
CA GLU A 379 16.34 -1.24 -4.35
C GLU A 379 15.33 -2.05 -3.55
N ALA A 380 14.34 -1.37 -2.97
CA ALA A 380 13.35 -2.05 -2.18
C ALA A 380 12.35 -2.88 -3.02
N LEU A 381 12.08 -2.50 -4.28
CA LEU A 381 11.36 -3.34 -5.25
C LEU A 381 12.16 -4.62 -5.57
N LEU A 382 13.48 -4.48 -5.62
CA LEU A 382 14.40 -5.58 -5.96
C LEU A 382 14.76 -6.46 -4.75
N GLY A 383 14.41 -6.06 -3.52
CA GLY A 383 14.84 -6.76 -2.31
C GLY A 383 16.34 -6.61 -2.05
N LEU A 384 16.86 -5.42 -2.29
CA LEU A 384 18.25 -5.03 -2.03
C LEU A 384 18.34 -4.12 -0.80
N ASP A 385 19.50 -4.15 -0.15
CA ASP A 385 19.83 -3.20 0.91
C ASP A 385 19.96 -1.78 0.34
N GLU A 386 19.59 -0.79 1.16
CA GLU A 386 19.69 0.62 0.80
C GLU A 386 21.14 1.00 0.44
N GLY A 387 21.35 1.57 -0.75
CA GLY A 387 22.68 1.98 -1.24
C GLY A 387 23.32 1.03 -2.26
N SER A 388 22.83 -0.21 -2.36
CA SER A 388 23.37 -1.26 -3.24
C SER A 388 23.52 -0.85 -4.71
N LEU A 389 22.56 -0.10 -5.23
CA LEU A 389 22.51 0.38 -6.62
C LEU A 389 23.19 1.74 -6.84
N GLY A 390 23.66 2.41 -5.78
CA GLY A 390 24.13 3.80 -5.90
C GLY A 390 23.02 4.75 -6.37
N ASP A 391 23.40 5.91 -6.92
CA ASP A 391 22.45 6.98 -7.28
C ASP A 391 22.07 7.02 -8.76
N THR A 392 22.77 6.25 -9.61
CA THR A 392 22.58 6.21 -11.06
C THR A 392 22.74 4.77 -11.59
N PRO A 393 21.89 3.83 -11.14
CA PRO A 393 21.94 2.46 -11.63
C PRO A 393 21.68 2.38 -13.13
N LYS A 394 22.11 1.26 -13.70
CA LYS A 394 21.85 0.89 -15.10
C LYS A 394 20.94 -0.33 -15.15
N MET A 395 20.05 -0.35 -16.13
CA MET A 395 19.29 -1.54 -16.49
C MET A 395 20.12 -2.37 -17.47
N VAL A 396 20.24 -3.67 -17.19
CA VAL A 396 20.87 -4.66 -18.06
C VAL A 396 19.78 -5.38 -18.84
N LEU A 397 19.95 -5.48 -20.15
CA LEU A 397 19.09 -6.26 -21.04
C LEU A 397 19.90 -7.38 -21.68
N PRO A 398 19.85 -8.60 -21.11
CA PRO A 398 20.40 -9.79 -21.75
C PRO A 398 19.74 -10.08 -23.09
N GLN A 399 20.55 -10.36 -24.12
CA GLN A 399 20.07 -10.73 -25.46
C GLN A 399 19.76 -12.23 -25.59
N GLU A 400 20.33 -13.04 -24.69
CA GLU A 400 20.11 -14.48 -24.61
C GLU A 400 19.79 -14.90 -23.17
N VAL A 401 19.00 -15.97 -23.06
CA VAL A 401 18.52 -16.51 -21.80
C VAL A 401 18.75 -18.01 -21.80
N HIS A 402 19.69 -18.45 -20.98
CA HIS A 402 20.02 -19.86 -20.81
C HIS A 402 19.72 -20.31 -19.38
N ASN A 403 19.27 -21.57 -19.24
CA ASN A 403 19.05 -22.23 -17.95
C ASN A 403 18.22 -21.41 -16.94
N TYR A 404 17.09 -20.90 -17.42
CA TYR A 404 16.08 -20.26 -16.58
C TYR A 404 15.69 -21.16 -15.40
N ARG A 405 15.71 -20.59 -14.20
CA ARG A 405 15.26 -21.27 -12.97
C ARG A 405 14.71 -20.26 -11.96
N ILE A 406 13.76 -20.71 -11.14
CA ILE A 406 13.37 -19.98 -9.94
C ILE A 406 14.52 -20.09 -8.93
N PRO A 407 14.96 -18.99 -8.29
CA PRO A 407 16.02 -19.06 -7.29
C PRO A 407 15.63 -19.98 -6.14
N ASP A 408 16.56 -20.84 -5.73
CA ASP A 408 16.35 -21.80 -4.66
C ASP A 408 16.97 -21.35 -3.32
N GLY A 409 17.67 -20.22 -3.35
CA GLY A 409 18.31 -19.63 -2.18
C GLY A 409 19.70 -20.19 -1.93
N ASN A 410 20.27 -21.00 -2.82
CA ASN A 410 21.64 -21.50 -2.71
C ASN A 410 22.64 -20.61 -3.46
N GLU A 411 22.17 -19.70 -4.33
CA GLU A 411 23.01 -18.75 -5.07
C GLU A 411 23.71 -17.76 -4.13
N GLY A 412 24.90 -17.29 -4.48
CA GLY A 412 25.71 -16.41 -3.64
C GLY A 412 25.01 -15.09 -3.28
N GLY A 413 24.10 -14.60 -4.14
CA GLY A 413 23.29 -13.41 -3.87
C GLY A 413 22.09 -13.64 -2.94
N SER A 414 21.70 -14.89 -2.70
CA SER A 414 20.50 -15.27 -1.92
C SER A 414 20.83 -16.08 -0.66
N ARG A 415 21.98 -16.77 -0.63
CA ARG A 415 22.39 -17.71 0.42
C ARG A 415 22.32 -17.12 1.82
N ASP A 416 22.98 -15.98 2.00
CA ASP A 416 23.10 -15.25 3.26
C ASP A 416 22.14 -14.06 3.35
N ASN A 417 21.36 -13.79 2.30
CA ASN A 417 20.43 -12.68 2.26
C ASN A 417 19.19 -12.98 3.12
N SER A 418 19.04 -12.22 4.21
CA SER A 418 17.89 -12.34 5.12
C SER A 418 16.55 -11.96 4.49
N GLN A 419 16.57 -11.23 3.37
CA GLN A 419 15.39 -10.81 2.62
C GLN A 419 14.93 -11.86 1.60
N TRP A 420 15.78 -12.82 1.22
CA TRP A 420 15.38 -13.87 0.27
C TRP A 420 14.18 -14.69 0.78
N ARG A 421 13.26 -15.04 -0.13
CA ARG A 421 12.08 -15.88 0.15
C ARG A 421 11.93 -16.93 -0.94
N PRO A 422 11.49 -18.16 -0.61
CA PRO A 422 11.17 -19.16 -1.62
C PRO A 422 9.96 -18.73 -2.46
N GLY A 423 9.93 -19.16 -3.72
CA GLY A 423 8.79 -18.94 -4.62
C GLY A 423 9.06 -18.01 -5.81
N GLY A 424 10.29 -17.51 -5.97
CA GLY A 424 10.67 -16.68 -7.12
C GLY A 424 10.03 -15.30 -7.09
N LYS A 425 9.95 -14.69 -5.91
CA LYS A 425 9.49 -13.30 -5.78
C LYS A 425 10.38 -12.52 -4.84
N THR A 426 10.70 -11.27 -5.19
CA THR A 426 11.45 -10.39 -4.30
C THR A 426 10.65 -10.09 -3.04
N TYR A 427 11.35 -9.73 -1.97
CA TYR A 427 10.76 -9.22 -0.75
C TYR A 427 11.52 -7.97 -0.29
N PRO A 428 10.84 -6.85 0.00
CA PRO A 428 9.39 -6.68 0.07
C PRO A 428 8.69 -6.39 -1.28
N GLY A 429 9.42 -6.33 -2.40
CA GLY A 429 8.90 -5.88 -3.69
C GLY A 429 7.78 -6.73 -4.31
N GLY A 430 7.79 -8.03 -4.06
CA GLY A 430 6.79 -8.97 -4.58
C GLY A 430 6.91 -9.26 -6.08
N VAL A 431 7.98 -8.82 -6.74
CA VAL A 431 8.13 -8.99 -8.20
C VAL A 431 8.64 -10.38 -8.55
N PRO A 432 8.17 -10.99 -9.65
CA PRO A 432 8.71 -12.25 -10.16
C PRO A 432 10.22 -12.13 -10.43
N GLU A 433 11.00 -13.05 -9.90
CA GLU A 433 12.45 -13.12 -10.08
C GLU A 433 12.87 -14.52 -10.55
N ALA A 434 13.92 -14.56 -11.36
CA ALA A 434 14.54 -15.79 -11.83
C ALA A 434 16.05 -15.66 -11.82
N VAL A 435 16.72 -16.80 -11.94
CA VAL A 435 18.15 -16.88 -12.19
C VAL A 435 18.35 -17.49 -13.59
N ILE A 436 19.29 -16.92 -14.33
CA ILE A 436 19.76 -17.44 -15.63
C ILE A 436 21.26 -17.69 -15.55
N ASP A 437 21.82 -18.36 -16.54
CA ASP A 437 23.28 -18.48 -16.65
C ASP A 437 23.92 -17.11 -16.97
N PRO A 438 25.21 -16.93 -16.64
CA PRO A 438 25.93 -15.69 -16.94
C PRO A 438 25.91 -15.35 -18.42
N VAL A 439 25.75 -14.06 -18.72
CA VAL A 439 25.61 -13.58 -20.10
C VAL A 439 26.87 -12.82 -20.50
N PRO A 440 27.56 -13.21 -21.59
CA PRO A 440 28.75 -12.51 -22.07
C PRO A 440 28.53 -11.02 -22.27
N LYS A 441 29.56 -10.19 -22.03
CA LYS A 441 29.43 -8.73 -22.09
C LYS A 441 29.01 -8.20 -23.47
N ASP A 442 29.31 -8.91 -24.55
CA ASP A 442 28.92 -8.56 -25.92
C ASP A 442 27.46 -8.95 -26.23
N LYS A 443 26.80 -9.66 -25.30
CA LYS A 443 25.41 -10.10 -25.36
C LYS A 443 24.52 -9.38 -24.35
N VAL A 444 25.00 -8.30 -23.74
CA VAL A 444 24.20 -7.44 -22.87
C VAL A 444 24.14 -6.02 -23.41
N THR A 445 22.95 -5.43 -23.33
CA THR A 445 22.76 -3.99 -23.56
C THR A 445 22.57 -3.29 -22.22
N LEU A 446 23.30 -2.21 -21.99
CA LEU A 446 23.12 -1.36 -20.82
C LEU A 446 22.31 -0.13 -21.18
N VAL A 447 21.35 0.21 -20.33
CA VAL A 447 20.46 1.35 -20.50
C VAL A 447 20.46 2.18 -19.23
N ASP A 448 20.58 3.49 -19.36
CA ASP A 448 20.44 4.41 -18.23
C ASP A 448 18.97 4.44 -17.75
N VAL A 449 18.79 4.47 -16.43
CA VAL A 449 17.46 4.29 -15.81
C VAL A 449 16.69 5.61 -15.70
N TRP A 450 17.38 6.75 -15.54
CA TRP A 450 16.81 8.10 -15.53
C TRP A 450 17.77 9.15 -16.10
#